data_AF-A0A7W0Q9P5-F1
#
_entry.id   AF-A0A7W0Q9P5-F1
#
_cell.length_a   1.000
_cell.length_b   1.000
_cell.length_c   1.000
_cell.angle_alpha   90.00
_cell.angle_beta   90.00
_cell.angle_gamma   90.00
#
_symmetry.space_group_name_H-M   'P 1'
#
loop_
_entity.id
_entity.type
_entity.pdbx_description
1 polymer ?
#
loop_
_entity_poly.entity_id
_entity_poly.type
_entity_poly.pdbx_seq_one_letter_code
_entity_poly.pdbx_strand_id
1 'polypeptide(L)' 'MSEAADPSSLDLDPVIEAYKKDVDRTLIRENLKLTVDERVRKMISVLGFIEEVRKSGRSKT' A
#
# COMPACT_ATOMS: atom_id res chain seq x y z
N MET A 1 -24.89 20.85 16.52
CA MET A 1 -24.06 19.64 16.66
C MET A 1 -24.25 18.85 15.39
N SER A 2 -23.22 18.75 14.55
CA SER A 2 -23.30 18.04 13.27
C SER A 2 -23.43 16.55 13.54
N GLU A 3 -24.51 15.95 13.02
CA GLU A 3 -24.75 14.52 13.03
C GLU A 3 -23.60 13.84 12.27
N ALA A 4 -22.85 12.98 12.96
CA ALA A 4 -21.81 12.19 12.33
C ALA A 4 -22.51 11.23 11.37
N ALA A 5 -22.21 11.36 10.07
CA ALA A 5 -22.77 10.52 9.03
C ALA A 5 -22.70 9.03 9.43
N ASP A 6 -23.85 8.37 9.37
CA ASP A 6 -23.97 6.93 9.58
C ASP A 6 -23.04 6.20 8.60
N PRO A 7 -22.04 5.41 9.06
CA PRO A 7 -21.12 4.71 8.16
C PRO A 7 -21.81 3.66 7.28
N SER A 8 -23.07 3.32 7.58
CA SER A 8 -23.90 2.44 6.74
C SER A 8 -24.67 3.18 5.64
N SER A 9 -24.70 4.51 5.64
CA SER A 9 -25.28 5.36 4.59
C SER A 9 -24.27 5.80 3.52
N LEU A 10 -23.13 5.13 3.41
CA LEU A 10 -22.24 5.25 2.25
C LEU A 10 -22.93 4.63 1.02
N ASP A 11 -24.04 5.23 0.58
CA ASP A 11 -24.41 5.22 -0.82
C ASP A 11 -23.11 5.51 -1.58
N LEU A 12 -22.69 4.53 -2.37
CA LEU A 12 -21.42 4.55 -3.06
C LEU A 12 -21.36 5.84 -3.87
N ASP A 13 -20.61 6.83 -3.36
CA ASP A 13 -20.53 8.13 -4.00
C ASP A 13 -20.09 7.91 -5.46
N PRO A 14 -20.92 8.31 -6.44
CA PRO A 14 -20.67 7.99 -7.84
C PRO A 14 -19.32 8.56 -8.32
N VAL A 15 -18.84 9.65 -7.71
CA VAL A 15 -17.50 10.20 -7.96
C VAL A 15 -16.44 9.23 -7.44
N ILE A 16 -16.58 8.74 -6.21
CA ILE A 16 -15.62 7.81 -5.60
C ILE A 16 -15.54 6.50 -6.41
N GLU A 17 -16.68 5.93 -6.82
CA GLU A 17 -16.69 4.71 -7.65
C GLU A 17 -16.09 4.93 -9.03
N ALA A 18 -16.35 6.09 -9.64
CA ALA A 18 -15.76 6.45 -10.93
C ALA A 18 -14.22 6.47 -10.88
N TYR A 19 -13.60 6.87 -9.77
CA TYR A 19 -12.14 6.84 -9.61
C TYR A 19 -11.60 5.50 -9.11
N LYS A 20 -12.33 4.78 -8.25
CA LYS A 20 -11.90 3.48 -7.71
C LYS A 20 -11.60 2.44 -8.78
N LYS A 21 -12.26 2.52 -9.95
CA LYS A 21 -12.10 1.57 -11.06
C LYS A 21 -10.67 1.55 -11.62
N ASP A 22 -9.97 2.68 -11.55
CA ASP A 22 -8.62 2.86 -12.12
C ASP A 22 -7.50 2.65 -11.08
N VAL A 23 -7.86 2.36 -9.83
CA VAL A 23 -6.90 2.11 -8.75
C VAL A 23 -6.65 0.61 -8.62
N ASP A 24 -5.43 0.18 -8.94
CA ASP A 24 -4.99 -1.17 -8.61
C ASP A 24 -4.80 -1.32 -7.09
N ARG A 25 -5.73 -2.04 -6.47
CA ARG A 25 -5.73 -2.32 -5.03
C ARG A 25 -5.07 -3.65 -4.67
N THR A 26 -4.49 -4.37 -5.63
CA THR A 26 -3.90 -5.70 -5.43
C THR A 26 -2.83 -5.65 -4.34
N LEU A 27 -1.84 -4.77 -4.45
CA LEU A 27 -0.78 -4.65 -3.45
C LEU A 27 -1.28 -4.16 -2.09
N ILE A 28 -2.30 -3.29 -2.08
CA ILE A 28 -2.91 -2.81 -0.83
C ILE A 28 -3.54 -3.99 -0.09
N ARG A 29 -4.35 -4.79 -0.78
CA ARG A 29 -5.01 -5.97 -0.19
C ARG A 29 -4.00 -7.02 0.27
N GLU A 30 -2.98 -7.31 -0.52
CA GLU A 30 -1.94 -8.26 -0.11
C GLU A 30 -1.17 -7.78 1.11
N ASN A 31 -0.84 -6.49 1.21
CA ASN A 31 -0.17 -5.94 2.39
C ASN A 31 -1.07 -5.93 3.64
N LEU A 32 -2.39 -5.76 3.47
CA LEU A 32 -3.34 -5.82 4.60
C LEU A 32 -3.50 -7.22 5.19
N LYS A 33 -3.17 -8.28 4.42
CA LYS A 33 -3.15 -9.66 4.92
C LYS A 33 -1.94 -9.94 5.82
N LEU A 34 -0.88 -9.13 5.73
CA LEU A 34 0.36 -9.36 6.47
C LEU A 34 0.21 -8.95 7.93
N THR A 35 0.72 -9.80 8.83
CA THR A 35 0.98 -9.49 10.23
C THR A 35 2.04 -8.39 10.38
N VAL A 36 2.16 -7.82 11.58
CA VAL A 36 3.19 -6.81 11.88
C VAL A 36 4.59 -7.35 11.57
N ASP A 37 4.92 -8.56 12.04
CA ASP A 37 6.23 -9.18 11.84
C ASP A 37 6.54 -9.45 10.37
N GLU A 38 5.54 -9.86 9.60
CA GLU A 38 5.69 -10.04 8.15
C GLU A 38 5.95 -8.72 7.42
N ARG A 39 5.27 -7.62 7.83
CA ARG A 39 5.53 -6.30 7.26
C ARG A 39 6.96 -5.83 7.56
N VAL A 40 7.44 -6.02 8.79
CA VAL A 40 8.80 -5.67 9.17
C VAL A 40 9.83 -6.49 8.38
N ARG A 41 9.63 -7.81 8.26
CA ARG A 41 10.51 -8.68 7.45
C ARG A 41 10.53 -8.28 5.98
N LYS A 42 9.37 -7.97 5.40
CA LYS A 42 9.25 -7.49 4.02
C LYS A 42 10.01 -6.17 3.83
N MET A 43 9.90 -5.23 4.76
CA MET A 43 10.65 -3.96 4.72
C MET A 43 12.17 -4.20 4.76
N ILE A 44 12.66 -5.04 5.68
CA ILE A 44 14.09 -5.37 5.78
C ILE A 44 14.62 -5.97 4.48
N SER A 45 13.87 -6.90 3.87
CA SER A 45 14.23 -7.51 2.59
C SER A 45 14.38 -6.47 1.47
N VAL A 46 13.47 -5.50 1.39
CA VAL A 46 13.55 -4.41 0.40
C VAL A 46 14.77 -3.52 0.64
N LEU A 47 15.06 -3.17 1.90
CA LEU A 47 16.23 -2.36 2.23
C LEU A 47 17.54 -3.08 1.84
N GLY A 48 17.66 -4.37 2.12
CA GLY A 48 18.82 -5.17 1.71
C GLY A 48 18.97 -5.25 0.19
N PHE A 49 17.87 -5.40 -0.55
CA PHE A 49 17.89 -5.36 -2.01
C PHE A 49 18.40 -4.01 -2.55
N ILE A 50 17.93 -2.89 -1.99
CA ILE A 50 18.38 -1.55 -2.38
C ILE A 50 19.87 -1.39 -2.12
N GLU A 51 20.38 -1.88 -1.00
CA GLU A 51 21.80 -1.83 -0.67
C GLU A 51 22.66 -2.57 -1.70
N GLU A 52 22.24 -3.79 -2.09
CA GLU A 52 22.95 -4.58 -3.11
C GLU A 52 22.93 -3.93 -4.49
N VAL A 53 21.80 -3.32 -4.87
CA VAL A 53 21.72 -2.52 -6.12
C VAL A 53 22.70 -1.35 -6.08
N ARG A 54 22.77 -0.61 -4.95
CA ARG A 54 23.70 0.52 -4.77
C ARG A 54 25.16 0.08 -4.79
N LYS A 55 25.49 -1.06 -4.20
CA LYS A 55 26.84 -1.63 -4.22
C LYS A 55 27.25 -2.01 -5.64
N SER A 56 26.36 -2.66 -6.38
CA SER A 56 26.60 -3.07 -7.77
C SER A 56 26.81 -1.87 -8.70
N GLY A 57 26.12 -0.75 -8.46
CA GLY A 57 26.33 0.49 -9.21
C GLY A 57 27.69 1.16 -8.95
N ARG A 58 28.22 1.06 -7.71
CA ARG A 58 29.53 1.62 -7.34
C ARG A 58 30.73 0.81 -7.83
N SER A 59 30.56 -0.50 -8.00
CA SER A 59 31.63 -1.41 -8.45
C SER A 59 31.82 -1.43 -9.98
N LYS A 60 30.94 -0.78 -10.74
CA LYS A 60 30.96 -0.74 -12.21
C LYS A 60 31.47 0.58 -12.79
N THR A 61 32.13 1.42 -11.99
CA THR A 61 32.91 2.60 -12.41
C THR A 61 34.36 2.39 -12.01
#